data_AF-A0A9E2KE37-F1
#
_entry.id   AF-A0A9E2KE37-F1
#
_cell.length_a   1.000
_cell.length_b   1.000
_cell.length_c   1.000
_cell.angle_alpha   90.00
_cell.angle_beta   90.00
_cell.angle_gamma   90.00
#
_symmetry.space_group_name_H-M   'P 1'
#
loop_
_entity.id
_entity.type
_entity.pdbx_description
1 polymer ?
#
loop_
_entity_poly.entity_id
_entity_poly.type
_entity_poly.pdbx_seq_one_letter_code
_entity_poly.pdbx_strand_id
1 'polypeptide(L)' 'MAKAGMRRPGVNEPHGTESNTKGHYSKNPVEPVPEIQGKAKSGKKKAGKIY' A
#
# COMPACT_ATOMS: atom_id res chain seq x y z
N MET A 1 -16.00 39.35 -8.33
CA MET A 1 -16.24 37.98 -7.87
C MET A 1 -14.96 37.45 -7.24
N ALA A 2 -14.91 37.33 -5.91
CA ALA A 2 -13.71 36.81 -5.24
C ALA A 2 -13.65 35.30 -5.47
N LYS A 3 -12.57 34.81 -6.08
CA LYS A 3 -12.40 33.39 -6.40
C LYS A 3 -12.21 32.64 -5.07
N ALA A 4 -13.21 31.87 -4.66
CA ALA A 4 -13.05 30.96 -3.53
C ALA A 4 -11.85 30.05 -3.83
N GLY A 5 -10.87 30.04 -2.94
CA GLY A 5 -9.63 29.28 -3.11
C GLY A 5 -9.87 27.78 -3.30
N MET A 6 -8.83 27.07 -3.72
CA MET A 6 -8.88 25.62 -3.99
C MET A 6 -9.24 24.84 -2.71
N ARG A 7 -10.09 23.80 -2.84
CA ARG A 7 -10.44 22.89 -1.74
C ARG A 7 -9.18 22.23 -1.16
N ARG A 8 -9.20 21.96 0.15
CA ARG A 8 -8.20 21.15 0.83
C ARG A 8 -8.62 19.67 0.76
N PRO A 9 -7.86 18.79 0.09
CA PRO A 9 -8.07 17.33 0.06
C PRO A 9 -8.06 16.70 1.45
N GLY A 10 -8.88 15.66 1.63
CA GLY A 10 -8.83 14.79 2.81
C GLY A 10 -7.58 13.91 2.88
N VAL A 11 -7.42 13.14 3.96
CA VAL A 11 -6.30 12.19 4.16
C VAL A 11 -6.21 11.16 3.02
N ASN A 12 -7.34 10.87 2.38
CA ASN A 12 -7.52 9.98 1.24
C ASN A 12 -7.51 10.69 -0.12
N GLU A 13 -7.27 12.00 -0.18
CA GLU A 13 -7.37 12.74 -1.43
C GLU A 13 -6.04 13.45 -1.76
N PRO A 14 -5.58 13.36 -3.02
CA PRO A 14 -4.34 13.99 -3.43
C PRO A 14 -4.50 15.49 -3.64
N HIS A 15 -3.42 16.22 -3.34
CA HIS A 15 -3.35 17.66 -3.49
C HIS A 15 -2.90 18.06 -4.89
N GLY A 16 -3.82 18.55 -5.72
CA GLY A 16 -3.48 19.15 -7.01
C GLY A 16 -2.68 18.21 -7.92
N THR A 17 -1.58 18.70 -8.52
CA THR A 17 -0.81 17.93 -9.51
C THR A 17 0.25 17.01 -8.94
N GLU A 18 0.63 17.08 -7.66
CA GLU A 18 1.49 16.09 -7.03
C GLU A 18 1.25 16.08 -5.52
N SER A 19 1.03 14.90 -4.95
CA SER A 19 1.18 14.71 -3.50
C SER A 19 2.49 13.97 -3.23
N ASN A 20 3.45 14.65 -2.60
CA ASN A 20 4.75 14.08 -2.20
C ASN A 20 4.76 13.52 -0.77
N THR A 21 3.59 13.39 -0.14
CA THR A 21 3.45 12.87 1.23
C THR A 21 2.87 11.45 1.23
N LYS A 22 3.36 10.61 2.15
CA LYS A 22 2.91 9.22 2.30
C LYS A 22 1.91 9.11 3.45
N GLY A 23 0.76 8.47 3.21
CA GLY A 23 -0.27 8.26 4.24
C GLY A 23 0.17 7.26 5.32
N HIS A 24 0.02 7.62 6.58
CA HIS A 24 0.34 6.78 7.74
C HIS A 24 -0.93 6.17 8.31
N TYR A 25 -1.32 5.03 7.76
CA TYR A 25 -2.48 4.26 8.19
C TYR A 25 -2.06 3.22 9.22
N SER A 26 -2.95 2.94 10.19
CA SER A 26 -2.76 1.83 11.12
C SER A 26 -2.49 0.56 10.32
N LYS A 27 -1.44 -0.17 10.69
CA LYS A 27 -1.15 -1.47 10.08
C LYS A 27 -2.36 -2.39 10.30
N ASN A 28 -2.60 -3.26 9.33
CA ASN A 28 -3.72 -4.19 9.42
C ASN A 28 -3.61 -4.97 10.75
N PRO A 29 -4.68 -5.04 11.58
CA PRO A 29 -4.66 -5.86 12.79
C PRO A 29 -4.54 -7.36 12.49
N VAL A 30 -4.75 -7.74 11.23
CA VAL A 30 -4.61 -9.10 10.74
C VAL A 30 -3.15 -9.41 10.46
N GLU A 31 -2.70 -10.58 10.91
CA GLU A 31 -1.32 -11.02 10.71
C GLU A 31 -0.96 -11.15 9.23
N PRO A 32 0.32 -10.94 8.86
CA PRO A 32 0.80 -11.19 7.51
C PRO A 32 0.57 -12.64 7.09
N VAL A 33 0.16 -12.83 5.83
CA VAL A 33 -0.07 -14.18 5.28
C VAL A 33 1.24 -14.98 5.29
N PRO A 34 1.22 -16.24 5.74
CA PRO A 34 2.42 -17.06 5.84
C PRO A 34 3.09 -17.30 4.49
N GLU A 35 4.42 -17.48 4.53
CA GLU A 35 5.20 -17.76 3.33
C GLU A 35 4.79 -19.09 2.69
N ILE A 36 4.63 -19.07 1.35
CA ILE A 36 4.22 -20.23 0.57
C ILE A 36 5.27 -21.34 0.67
N GLN A 37 4.81 -22.59 0.84
CA GLN A 37 5.65 -23.75 1.16
C GLN A 37 5.61 -24.82 0.02
N GLY A 38 6.45 -25.87 0.07
CA GLY A 38 6.57 -26.89 -0.99
C GLY A 38 7.40 -26.56 -2.26
N LYS A 39 7.16 -27.28 -3.37
CA LYS A 39 8.04 -27.16 -4.55
C LYS A 39 8.03 -25.76 -5.14
N ALA A 40 9.23 -25.28 -5.45
CA ALA A 40 9.41 -23.91 -5.90
C ALA A 40 8.91 -23.69 -7.34
N LYS A 41 8.04 -22.68 -7.53
CA LYS A 41 7.22 -22.58 -8.76
C LYS A 41 7.97 -22.27 -10.06
N SER A 42 8.74 -21.18 -10.20
CA SER A 42 9.58 -20.89 -11.40
C SER A 42 10.74 -19.89 -11.15
N GLY A 43 12.00 -19.94 -11.64
CA GLY A 43 12.83 -18.70 -11.80
C GLY A 43 13.29 -17.90 -10.56
N LYS A 44 13.00 -16.61 -10.36
CA LYS A 44 11.72 -16.07 -9.81
C LYS A 44 10.98 -17.01 -8.81
N LYS A 45 11.69 -17.99 -8.23
CA LYS A 45 11.13 -19.29 -7.79
C LYS A 45 11.01 -19.27 -6.28
N LYS A 46 9.81 -19.00 -5.76
CA LYS A 46 9.55 -18.98 -4.31
C LYS A 46 9.59 -20.39 -3.72
N ALA A 47 10.13 -20.48 -2.53
CA ALA A 47 10.61 -21.70 -1.90
C ALA A 47 9.52 -22.56 -1.29
N GLY A 48 9.98 -23.68 -0.74
CA GLY A 48 9.16 -24.56 0.07
C GLY A 48 9.56 -24.63 1.51
N LYS A 49 8.57 -24.68 2.40
CA LYS A 49 8.70 -25.33 3.69
C LYS A 49 8.16 -26.75 3.60
N ILE A 50 8.84 -27.59 4.34
CA ILE A 50 8.91 -29.03 4.22
C ILE A 50 9.01 -29.49 5.67
N TYR A 51 8.06 -30.34 6.07
CA TYR A 51 7.84 -31.05 7.36
C TYR A 51 8.43 -30.45 8.65
#